data_AF-U6D3G9-F1
#
_entry.id   AF-U6D3G9-F1
#
_cell.length_a   1.000
_cell.length_b   1.000
_cell.length_c   1.000
_cell.angle_alpha   90.00
_cell.angle_beta   90.00
_cell.angle_gamma   90.00
#
_symmetry.space_group_name_H-M   'P 1'
#
loop_
_entity.id
_entity.type
_entity.pdbx_description
1 polymer ?
#
loop_
_entity_poly.entity_id
_entity_poly.type
_entity_poly.pdbx_seq_one_letter_code
_entity_poly.pdbx_strand_id
1 'polypeptide(L)' 'AIGAIFGLTSCLSAQVREKPDDPLNYFIGGCAGGLTLGARTHSYGVGAAACAYMGMTAALFKMGQLEGWKLVATPKV' A
#
# COMPACT_ATOMS: atom_id res chain seq x y z
N ALA A 1 5.10 -6.21 11.77
CA ALA A 1 4.37 -4.95 12.06
C ALA A 1 3.85 -4.31 10.77
N ILE A 2 4.72 -4.04 9.79
CA ILE A 2 4.37 -3.33 8.56
C ILE A 2 3.14 -3.94 7.86
N GLY A 3 3.13 -5.26 7.61
CA GLY A 3 2.01 -5.93 6.94
C GLY A 3 0.70 -5.95 7.74
N ALA A 4 0.77 -6.07 9.08
CA ALA A 4 -0.42 -6.03 9.93
C ALA A 4 -1.04 -4.64 9.95
N ILE A 5 -0.22 -3.59 10.03
CA ILE A 5 -0.68 -2.20 10.02
C ILE A 5 -1.19 -1.82 8.63
N PHE A 6 -0.52 -2.26 7.57
CA PHE A 6 -0.99 -2.15 6.20
C PHE A 6 -2.40 -2.75 6.03
N GLY A 7 -2.61 -3.98 6.48
CA GLY A 7 -3.89 -4.69 6.36
C GLY A 7 -5.00 -4.04 7.19
N LEU A 8 -4.71 -3.68 8.44
CA LEU A 8 -5.68 -3.00 9.30
C LEU A 8 -6.07 -1.64 8.74
N THR A 9 -5.09 -0.80 8.37
CA THR A 9 -5.35 0.53 7.85
C THR A 9 -6.04 0.50 6.49
N SER A 10 -5.69 -0.42 5.59
CA SER A 10 -6.37 -0.57 4.30
C SER A 10 -7.81 -1.08 4.46
N CYS A 11 -8.06 -2.05 5.35
CA CYS A 11 -9.40 -2.54 5.64
C CYS A 11 -10.27 -1.47 6.32
N LEU A 12 -9.74 -0.79 7.35
CA LEU A 12 -10.46 0.27 8.05
C LEU A 12 -10.75 1.47 7.14
N SER A 13 -9.81 1.87 6.28
CA SER A 13 -10.06 2.95 5.32
C SER A 13 -11.11 2.57 4.28
N ALA A 14 -11.12 1.32 3.81
CA ALA A 14 -12.17 0.82 2.93
C ALA A 14 -13.55 0.80 3.61
N GLN A 15 -13.63 0.39 4.89
CA GLN A 15 -14.89 0.37 5.64
C GLN A 15 -15.41 1.77 5.96
N VAL A 16 -14.53 2.69 6.40
CA VAL A 16 -14.92 4.08 6.73
C VAL A 16 -15.37 4.86 5.51
N ARG A 17 -14.80 4.57 4.34
CA ARG A 17 -15.04 5.35 3.12
C ARG A 17 -16.04 4.71 2.17
N GLU A 18 -16.54 3.52 2.50
CA GLU A 18 -17.51 2.71 1.73
C GLU A 18 -17.16 2.55 0.23
N LYS A 19 -15.90 2.78 -0.13
CA LYS A 19 -15.38 2.72 -1.50
C LYS A 19 -14.26 1.70 -1.55
N PRO A 20 -14.58 0.41 -1.80
CA PRO A 20 -13.60 -0.68 -1.76
C PRO A 20 -12.58 -0.64 -2.92
N ASP A 21 -12.90 0.08 -3.99
CA ASP A 21 -12.10 0.08 -5.23
C ASP A 21 -11.17 1.27 -5.39
N ASP A 22 -11.12 2.18 -4.42
CA ASP A 22 -10.21 3.30 -4.49
C ASP A 22 -8.76 2.86 -4.19
N PRO A 23 -7.80 3.04 -5.12
CA PRO A 23 -6.38 2.77 -4.88
C PRO A 23 -5.80 3.64 -3.75
N LEU A 24 -6.51 4.70 -3.38
CA LEU A 24 -6.19 5.58 -2.26
C LEU A 24 -6.22 4.87 -0.90
N ASN A 25 -7.05 3.83 -0.70
CA ASN A 25 -7.09 3.08 0.56
C ASN A 25 -5.81 2.25 0.76
N TYR A 26 -5.29 1.70 -0.33
CA TYR A 26 -4.03 0.97 -0.36
C TYR A 26 -2.83 1.92 -0.18
N PHE A 27 -2.92 3.16 -0.68
CA PHE A 27 -1.93 4.20 -0.42
C PHE A 27 -1.84 4.54 1.09
N ILE A 28 -2.98 4.74 1.76
CA ILE A 28 -3.02 5.05 3.19
C ILE A 28 -2.46 3.87 4.01
N GLY A 29 -2.83 2.63 3.66
CA GLY A 29 -2.25 1.43 4.27
C GLY A 29 -0.74 1.33 4.06
N GLY A 30 -0.26 1.61 2.84
CA GLY A 30 1.16 1.60 2.49
C GLY A 30 1.95 2.68 3.22
N CYS A 31 1.37 3.87 3.37
CA CYS A 31 1.97 4.96 4.13
C CYS A 31 2.05 4.64 5.63
N ALA A 32 0.98 4.10 6.21
CA ALA A 32 0.98 3.66 7.61
C ALA A 32 2.03 2.56 7.84
N GLY A 33 2.15 1.61 6.91
CA GLY A 33 3.22 0.61 6.92
C GLY A 33 4.62 1.24 6.85
N GLY A 34 4.84 2.18 5.93
CA GLY A 34 6.13 2.87 5.77
C GLY A 34 6.52 3.75 6.96
N LEU A 35 5.55 4.41 7.59
CA LEU A 35 5.80 5.16 8.83
C LEU A 35 6.19 4.23 9.98
N THR A 36 5.64 3.01 10.05
CA THR A 36 6.03 2.04 11.08
C THR A 36 7.43 1.48 10.86
N LEU A 37 7.90 1.43 9.60
CA LEU A 37 9.30 1.16 9.29
C LEU A 37 10.18 2.31 9.80
N GLY A 38 9.81 3.57 9.51
CA GLY A 38 10.51 4.76 10.01
C GLY A 38 10.60 4.82 11.53
N ALA A 39 9.51 4.45 12.22
CA ALA A 39 9.47 4.37 13.68
C ALA A 39 10.44 3.30 14.23
N ARG A 40 10.56 2.15 13.55
CA ARG A 40 11.52 1.09 13.93
C ARG A 40 12.96 1.45 13.63
N THR A 41 13.21 2.22 12.56
CA THR A 41 14.56 2.68 12.20
C THR A 41 14.94 4.00 12.87
N HIS A 42 14.10 4.53 13.77
CA HIS A 42 14.29 5.81 14.47
C HIS A 42 14.66 6.97 13.52
N SER A 43 14.09 6.98 12.32
CA SER A 43 14.42 7.96 11.28
C SER A 43 13.18 8.47 10.58
N TYR A 44 12.91 9.76 10.75
CA TYR A 44 11.81 10.46 10.09
C TYR A 44 11.99 10.51 8.57
N GLY A 45 13.22 10.67 8.09
CA GLY A 45 13.53 10.67 6.66
C GLY A 45 13.21 9.32 6.01
N VAL A 46 13.62 8.22 6.65
CA VAL A 46 13.29 6.86 6.19
C VAL A 46 11.78 6.62 6.26
N GLY A 47 11.10 7.09 7.30
CA GLY A 47 9.65 6.98 7.43
C GLY A 47 8.88 7.70 6.32
N ALA A 48 9.26 8.95 6.01
CA ALA A 48 8.64 9.74 4.96
C ALA A 48 8.88 9.14 3.57
N ALA A 49 10.13 8.76 3.27
CA ALA A 49 10.47 8.09 2.02
C ALA A 49 9.72 6.75 1.90
N ALA A 50 9.74 5.92 2.94
CA ALA A 50 9.05 4.64 2.96
C ALA A 50 7.53 4.79 2.80
N CYS A 51 6.92 5.82 3.41
CA CYS A 51 5.50 6.11 3.21
C CYS A 51 5.19 6.43 1.75
N ALA A 52 5.98 7.29 1.12
CA ALA A 52 5.78 7.65 -0.29
C ALA A 52 5.97 6.44 -1.21
N TYR A 53 7.08 5.71 -1.08
CA TYR A 53 7.38 4.56 -1.94
C TYR A 53 6.41 3.40 -1.70
N MET A 54 6.22 2.97 -0.45
CA MET A 54 5.30 1.85 -0.15
C MET A 54 3.85 2.21 -0.46
N GLY A 55 3.43 3.44 -0.17
CA GLY A 55 2.10 3.96 -0.54
C GLY A 55 1.86 3.91 -2.04
N MET A 56 2.78 4.46 -2.85
CA MET A 56 2.67 4.43 -4.31
C MET A 56 2.68 3.00 -4.86
N THR A 57 3.57 2.13 -4.38
CA THR A 57 3.58 0.72 -4.83
C THR A 57 2.29 -0.01 -4.47
N ALA A 58 1.69 0.26 -3.30
CA ALA A 58 0.43 -0.36 -2.90
C ALA A 58 -0.75 0.15 -3.75
N ALA A 59 -0.77 1.44 -4.08
CA ALA A 59 -1.75 2.02 -5.00
C ALA A 59 -1.63 1.42 -6.41
N LEU A 60 -0.40 1.31 -6.94
CA LEU A 60 -0.10 0.65 -8.21
C LEU A 60 -0.49 -0.83 -8.20
N PHE A 61 -0.29 -1.53 -7.08
CA PHE A 61 -0.71 -2.92 -6.95
C PHE A 61 -2.23 -3.07 -7.05
N LYS A 62 -3.00 -2.20 -6.38
CA LYS A 62 -4.46 -2.20 -6.49
C LYS A 62 -4.93 -1.80 -7.89
N MET A 63 -4.32 -0.79 -8.51
CA MET A 63 -4.60 -0.44 -9.91
C MET A 63 -4.32 -1.61 -10.86
N GLY A 64 -3.18 -2.28 -10.72
CA GLY A 64 -2.84 -3.46 -11.52
C GLY A 64 -3.80 -4.64 -11.28
N GLN A 65 -4.31 -4.82 -10.06
CA GLN A 65 -5.36 -5.79 -9.77
C GLN A 65 -6.68 -5.44 -10.47
N LEU A 66 -7.08 -4.17 -10.47
CA LEU A 66 -8.31 -3.69 -11.12
C LEU A 66 -8.22 -3.76 -12.64
N GLU A 67 -7.06 -3.45 -13.22
CA GLU A 67 -6.80 -3.48 -14.65
C GLU A 67 -6.34 -4.86 -15.16
N GLY A 68 -6.19 -5.86 -14.28
CA GLY A 68 -5.80 -7.22 -14.64
C GLY A 68 -4.36 -7.36 -15.13
N TRP A 69 -3.45 -6.50 -14.68
CA TRP A 69 -2.02 -6.58 -15.00
C TRP A 69 -1.42 -7.90 -14.53
N LYS A 70 -0.87 -8.67 -15.46
CA LYS A 70 -0.14 -9.91 -15.15
C LYS A 70 1.33 -9.58 -14.89
N LEU A 71 1.70 -9.47 -13.61
CA LEU A 71 3.09 -9.24 -13.19
C LEU A 71 4.03 -10.37 -13.65
N VAL A 72 3.52 -11.60 -13.66
CA VAL A 72 4.17 -12.76 -14.28
C VAL A 72 3.31 -13.13 -15.47
N ALA A 73 3.57 -12.49 -16.61
CA ALA A 73 2.92 -12.88 -17.85
C ALA A 73 3.39 -14.29 -18.24
N THR A 74 2.46 -15.22 -18.38
CA THR A 74 2.72 -16.48 -19.08
C THR A 74 3.22 -16.14 -20.49
N PRO A 75 4.32 -16.74 -20.97
CA PRO A 75 4.82 -16.49 -22.32
C PRO A 75 3.68 -16.74 -23.31
N LYS A 76 3.33 -15.73 -24.10
CA LYS A 76 2.41 -15.90 -25.21
C LYS A 76 3.22 -16.45 -26.39
N VAL A 77 3.21 -17.77 -26.51
CA VAL A 77 3.50 -18.53 -27.73
C VAL A 77 2.31 -19.44 -27.99
#